data_AF-A0A3D6DK28-F1
#
_entry.id   AF-A0A3D6DK28-F1
#
_cell.length_a   1.000
_cell.length_b   1.000
_cell.length_c   1.000
_cell.angle_alpha   90.00
_cell.angle_beta   90.00
_cell.angle_gamma   90.00
#
_symmetry.space_group_name_H-M   'P 1'
#
loop_
_entity.id
_entity.type
_entity.pdbx_description
1 polymer ?
#
loop_
_entity_poly.entity_id
_entity_poly.type
_entity_poly.pdbx_seq_one_letter_code
_entity_poly.pdbx_strand_id
1 'polypeptide(L)'
;DDLQNSALEMKSLPLYQWAGAFLATMASWTARFMSLVAVMAMVVVPFSALEPLTIVARQLVMWVYLLISPTPGSSGVAEWLLHAFFEPWFALSGSLIAPAMTMLIWRLATHFIYLLLGVLVIPGWLRRTRRSE
;
A
#
# COMPACT_ATOMS: atom_id res chain seq x y z
N ASP A 1 -19.40 10.39 25.67
CA ASP A 1 -20.54 11.01 24.96
C ASP A 1 -20.40 10.89 23.45
N ASP A 2 -19.33 11.38 22.82
CA ASP A 2 -19.15 11.29 21.36
C ASP A 2 -19.22 9.88 20.77
N LEU A 3 -18.54 8.89 21.38
CA LEU A 3 -18.60 7.49 20.91
C LEU A 3 -20.02 6.90 20.95
N GLN A 4 -20.81 7.28 21.95
CA GLN A 4 -22.19 6.80 22.11
C GLN A 4 -23.10 7.44 21.04
N ASN A 5 -22.90 8.74 20.77
CA ASN A 5 -23.61 9.45 19.71
C ASN A 5 -23.28 8.88 18.32
N SER A 6 -22.00 8.65 18.01
CA SER A 6 -21.60 8.02 16.75
C SER A 6 -22.15 6.60 16.60
N ALA A 7 -22.23 5.81 17.68
CA ALA A 7 -22.82 4.47 17.62
C ALA A 7 -24.32 4.51 17.28
N LEU A 8 -25.06 5.46 17.87
CA LEU A 8 -26.49 5.67 17.55
C LEU A 8 -26.69 6.11 16.10
N GLU A 9 -25.81 6.99 15.61
CA GLU A 9 -25.84 7.51 14.24
C GLU A 9 -25.46 6.43 13.21
N MET A 10 -24.44 5.62 13.47
CA MET A 10 -24.07 4.49 12.61
C MET A 10 -25.19 3.45 12.51
N LYS A 11 -25.94 3.24 13.60
CA LYS A 11 -27.07 2.29 13.63
C LYS A 11 -28.24 2.76 12.75
N SER A 12 -28.43 4.06 12.56
CA SER A 12 -29.50 4.59 11.71
C SER A 12 -29.11 4.68 10.23
N LEU A 13 -27.86 4.37 9.88
CA LEU A 13 -27.40 4.45 8.49
C LEU A 13 -28.09 3.39 7.59
N PRO A 14 -28.53 3.80 6.39
CA PRO A 14 -29.15 2.89 5.45
C PRO A 14 -28.13 1.92 4.82
N LEU A 15 -28.60 0.74 4.41
CA LEU A 15 -27.76 -0.34 3.85
C LEU A 15 -26.90 0.09 2.66
N TYR A 16 -27.34 1.07 1.85
CA TYR A 16 -26.54 1.55 0.71
C TYR A 16 -25.24 2.22 1.16
N GLN A 17 -25.21 2.89 2.32
CA GLN A 17 -24.00 3.50 2.86
C GLN A 17 -23.01 2.44 3.33
N TRP A 18 -23.53 1.38 3.98
CA TRP A 18 -22.73 0.23 4.37
C TRP A 18 -22.16 -0.52 3.16
N ALA A 19 -22.96 -0.74 2.13
CA ALA A 19 -22.51 -1.33 0.87
C ALA A 19 -21.46 -0.45 0.18
N GLY A 20 -21.67 0.88 0.17
CA GLY A 20 -20.69 1.84 -0.35
C GLY A 20 -19.37 1.78 0.39
N ALA A 21 -19.38 1.77 1.72
CA ALA A 21 -18.19 1.65 2.55
C ALA A 21 -17.46 0.31 2.35
N PHE A 22 -18.21 -0.79 2.23
CA PHE A 22 -17.67 -2.11 1.94
C PHE A 22 -16.98 -2.14 0.57
N LEU A 23 -17.66 -1.66 -0.48
CA LEU A 23 -17.11 -1.62 -1.84
C LEU A 23 -15.89 -0.70 -1.93
N ALA A 24 -15.94 0.47 -1.29
CA ALA A 24 -14.79 1.39 -1.22
C ALA A 24 -13.59 0.71 -0.55
N THR A 25 -13.83 -0.04 0.53
CA THR A 25 -12.79 -0.80 1.22
C THR A 25 -12.25 -1.90 0.31
N MET A 26 -13.12 -2.73 -0.27
CA MET A 26 -12.72 -3.80 -1.18
C MET A 26 -11.91 -3.28 -2.38
N ALA A 27 -12.35 -2.18 -2.98
CA ALA A 27 -11.64 -1.53 -4.09
C ALA A 27 -10.29 -0.96 -3.65
N SER A 28 -10.22 -0.31 -2.49
CA SER A 28 -8.97 0.23 -1.93
C SER A 28 -7.94 -0.86 -1.67
N TRP A 29 -8.33 -1.97 -1.04
CA TRP A 29 -7.45 -3.11 -0.79
C TRP A 29 -7.05 -3.83 -2.09
N THR A 30 -7.97 -3.98 -3.04
CA THR A 30 -7.66 -4.56 -4.35
C THR A 30 -6.61 -3.73 -5.08
N ALA A 31 -6.79 -2.40 -5.15
CA ALA A 31 -5.82 -1.49 -5.74
C ALA A 31 -4.46 -1.55 -5.02
N ARG A 32 -4.47 -1.65 -3.68
CA ARG A 32 -3.26 -1.77 -2.88
C ARG A 32 -2.43 -3.00 -3.26
N PHE A 33 -3.04 -4.17 -3.41
CA PHE A 33 -2.29 -5.38 -3.79
C PHE A 33 -1.93 -5.40 -5.28
N MET A 34 -2.83 -4.94 -6.16
CA MET A 34 -2.55 -4.84 -7.60
C MET A 34 -1.44 -3.83 -7.93
N SER A 35 -1.14 -2.88 -7.04
CA SER A 35 -0.06 -1.93 -7.24
C SER A 35 1.31 -2.59 -7.52
N LEU A 36 1.64 -3.68 -6.83
CA LEU A 36 2.92 -4.37 -7.05
C LEU A 36 2.95 -5.08 -8.40
N VAL A 37 1.84 -5.73 -8.77
CA VAL A 37 1.68 -6.37 -10.09
C VAL A 37 1.84 -5.34 -11.21
N ALA A 38 1.24 -4.16 -11.07
CA ALA A 38 1.35 -3.08 -12.05
C ALA A 38 2.79 -2.55 -12.17
N VAL A 39 3.51 -2.37 -11.06
CA VAL A 39 4.91 -1.95 -11.09
C VAL A 39 5.81 -3.02 -11.72
N MET A 40 5.60 -4.30 -11.39
CA MET A 40 6.33 -5.39 -12.02
C MET A 40 6.03 -5.49 -13.52
N ALA A 41 4.79 -5.24 -13.95
CA ALA A 41 4.41 -5.20 -15.36
C ALA A 41 5.11 -4.09 -16.14
N MET A 42 5.45 -3.00 -15.45
CA MET A 42 6.12 -1.84 -16.03
C MET A 42 7.64 -2.02 -16.08
N VAL A 43 8.25 -2.62 -15.06
CA VAL A 43 9.71 -2.60 -14.85
C VAL A 43 10.38 -3.94 -15.16
N VAL A 44 9.68 -5.05 -14.96
CA VAL A 44 10.29 -6.39 -14.90
C VAL A 44 10.01 -7.17 -16.17
N VAL A 45 8.73 -7.46 -16.44
CA VAL A 45 8.28 -8.26 -17.59
C VAL A 45 6.89 -7.80 -18.02
N PRO A 46 6.47 -8.01 -19.29
CA PRO A 46 5.12 -7.68 -19.73
C PRO A 46 4.05 -8.43 -18.94
N PHE A 47 2.86 -7.84 -18.83
CA PHE A 47 1.74 -8.40 -18.06
C PHE A 47 1.38 -9.84 -18.46
N SER A 48 1.55 -10.22 -19.72
CA SER A 48 1.32 -11.58 -20.22
C SER A 48 2.26 -12.65 -19.63
N ALA A 49 3.42 -12.24 -19.12
CA ALA A 49 4.41 -13.11 -18.49
C ALA A 49 4.31 -13.08 -16.95
N LEU A 50 3.42 -12.26 -16.39
CA LEU A 50 3.16 -12.23 -14.95
C LEU A 50 2.07 -13.23 -14.59
N GLU A 51 2.14 -13.70 -13.34
CA GLU A 51 1.07 -14.46 -12.71
C GLU A 51 0.48 -13.59 -11.58
N PRO A 52 -0.51 -12.71 -11.86
CA PRO A 52 -0.99 -11.73 -10.89
C PRO A 52 -1.45 -12.36 -9.58
N LEU A 53 -2.16 -13.49 -9.65
CA LEU A 53 -2.66 -14.18 -8.46
C LEU A 53 -1.53 -14.74 -7.59
N THR A 54 -0.51 -15.34 -8.21
CA THR A 54 0.68 -15.85 -7.50
C THR A 54 1.44 -14.71 -6.84
N ILE A 55 1.60 -13.58 -7.55
CA ILE A 55 2.29 -12.39 -7.03
C ILE A 55 1.55 -11.83 -5.82
N VAL A 56 0.23 -11.67 -5.90
CA VAL A 56 -0.60 -11.20 -4.78
C VAL A 56 -0.52 -12.16 -3.59
N ALA A 57 -0.57 -13.48 -3.82
CA ALA A 57 -0.44 -14.46 -2.74
C ALA A 57 0.93 -14.37 -2.03
N ARG A 58 2.03 -14.29 -2.80
CA ARG A 58 3.37 -14.09 -2.24
C ARG A 58 3.49 -12.76 -1.50
N GLN A 59 2.85 -11.71 -2.02
CA GLN A 59 2.81 -10.41 -1.37
C GLN A 59 2.09 -10.48 -0.02
N LEU A 60 0.94 -11.16 0.08
CA LEU A 60 0.25 -11.35 1.36
C LEU A 60 1.13 -12.06 2.39
N VAL A 61 1.84 -13.12 1.97
CA VAL A 61 2.78 -13.84 2.84
C VAL A 61 3.94 -12.92 3.26
N MET A 62 4.53 -12.19 2.32
CA MET A 62 5.58 -11.20 2.60
C MET A 62 5.12 -10.16 3.63
N TRP A 63 3.88 -9.67 3.55
CA TRP A 63 3.32 -8.75 4.54
C TRP A 63 3.34 -9.31 5.97
N VAL A 64 3.04 -10.60 6.16
CA VAL A 64 3.14 -11.26 7.47
C VAL A 64 4.55 -11.18 8.04
N TYR A 65 5.58 -11.37 7.22
CA TYR A 65 6.97 -11.20 7.65
C TYR A 65 7.30 -9.74 8.01
N LEU A 66 6.78 -8.77 7.25
CA LEU A 66 6.99 -7.34 7.53
C LEU A 66 6.33 -6.89 8.85
N LEU A 67 5.24 -7.54 9.26
CA LEU A 67 4.59 -7.29 10.56
C LEU A 67 5.45 -7.75 11.75
N ILE A 68 6.24 -8.81 11.58
CA ILE A 68 7.10 -9.38 12.63
C ILE A 68 8.48 -8.69 12.67
N SER A 69 8.87 -8.07 11.55
CA SER A 69 10.15 -7.38 11.40
C SER A 69 10.35 -6.29 12.47
N PRO A 70 11.45 -6.34 13.26
CA PRO A 70 11.75 -5.32 14.26
C PRO A 70 12.31 -4.03 13.67
N THR A 71 12.48 -3.94 12.34
CA THR A 71 13.10 -2.78 11.70
C THR A 71 12.08 -1.64 11.52
N PRO A 72 12.38 -0.40 11.97
CA PRO A 72 11.46 0.73 11.81
C PRO A 72 11.20 0.99 10.32
N GLY A 73 9.92 0.95 9.91
CA GLY A 73 9.50 1.07 8.50
C GLY A 73 9.76 -0.17 7.63
N SER A 74 10.23 -1.27 8.23
CA SER A 74 10.55 -2.56 7.62
C SER A 74 11.40 -2.51 6.34
N SER A 75 12.22 -1.47 6.16
CA SER A 75 12.87 -1.17 4.88
C SER A 75 13.87 -2.22 4.42
N GLY A 76 14.84 -2.60 5.26
CA GLY A 76 15.86 -3.58 4.89
C GLY A 76 15.27 -4.99 4.69
N VAL A 77 14.38 -5.42 5.60
CA VAL A 77 13.71 -6.72 5.49
C VAL A 77 12.81 -6.77 4.25
N ALA A 78 12.12 -5.68 3.91
CA ALA A 78 11.28 -5.62 2.71
C ALA A 78 12.06 -5.73 1.41
N GLU A 79 13.22 -5.10 1.30
CA GLU A 79 14.05 -5.18 0.11
C GLU A 79 14.54 -6.62 -0.13
N TRP A 80 15.05 -7.25 0.94
CA TRP A 80 15.49 -8.63 0.89
C TRP A 80 14.35 -9.60 0.55
N LEU A 81 13.20 -9.47 1.21
CA LEU A 81 12.04 -10.33 0.94
C LEU A 81 11.48 -10.11 -0.47
N LEU A 82 11.44 -8.87 -0.97
CA LEU A 82 10.99 -8.60 -2.33
C LEU A 82 11.88 -9.34 -3.33
N HIS A 83 13.20 -9.21 -3.20
CA HIS A 83 14.12 -9.93 -4.06
C HIS A 83 13.92 -11.44 -3.94
N ALA A 84 13.87 -11.99 -2.74
CA ALA A 84 13.75 -13.43 -2.51
C ALA A 84 12.41 -14.03 -3.00
N PHE A 85 11.29 -13.34 -2.75
CA PHE A 85 9.96 -13.86 -3.09
C PHE A 85 9.62 -13.68 -4.58
N PHE A 86 10.22 -12.71 -5.26
CA PHE A 86 9.92 -12.39 -6.66
C PHE A 86 11.09 -12.66 -7.62
N GLU A 87 12.15 -13.34 -7.15
CA GLU A 87 13.33 -13.74 -7.91
C GLU A 87 13.00 -14.40 -9.27
N PRO A 88 12.00 -15.30 -9.39
CA PRO A 88 11.67 -15.92 -10.68
C PRO A 88 11.27 -14.91 -11.75
N TRP A 89 10.57 -13.82 -11.40
CA TRP A 89 10.21 -12.78 -12.35
C TRP A 89 11.36 -11.81 -12.60
N PHE A 90 12.15 -11.49 -11.57
CA PHE A 90 13.32 -10.63 -11.74
C PHE A 90 14.38 -11.28 -12.63
N ALA A 91 14.59 -12.59 -12.52
CA ALA A 91 15.48 -13.34 -13.40
C ALA A 91 15.07 -13.24 -14.89
N LEU A 92 13.77 -13.23 -15.18
CA LEU A 92 13.24 -13.06 -16.54
C LEU A 92 13.52 -11.67 -17.14
N SER A 93 13.67 -10.64 -16.30
CA SER A 93 13.95 -9.28 -16.77
C SER A 93 15.36 -9.10 -17.34
N GLY A 94 16.31 -9.98 -16.96
CA GLY A 94 17.73 -9.85 -17.30
C GLY A 94 18.43 -8.63 -16.68
N SER A 95 17.74 -7.85 -15.84
CA SER A 95 18.24 -6.59 -15.27
C SER A 95 18.53 -6.71 -13.78
N LEU A 96 19.79 -6.51 -13.40
CA LEU A 96 20.24 -6.53 -12.00
C LEU A 96 19.62 -5.41 -11.15
N ILE A 97 19.14 -4.33 -11.79
CA ILE A 97 18.56 -3.17 -11.09
C ILE A 97 17.03 -3.26 -10.95
N ALA A 98 16.38 -4.21 -11.62
CA ALA A 98 14.92 -4.36 -11.61
C ALA A 98 14.31 -4.52 -10.20
N PRO A 99 14.91 -5.28 -9.26
CA PRO A 99 14.39 -5.39 -7.89
C PRO A 99 14.38 -4.05 -7.15
N ALA A 100 15.49 -3.31 -7.20
CA ALA A 100 15.63 -2.01 -6.55
C ALA A 100 14.66 -0.97 -7.12
N MET A 101 14.53 -0.92 -8.45
CA MET A 101 13.59 -0.02 -9.13
C MET A 101 12.13 -0.34 -8.78
N THR A 102 11.78 -1.64 -8.77
CA THR A 102 10.44 -2.10 -8.39
C THR A 102 10.12 -1.69 -6.94
N MET A 103 11.05 -1.90 -6.02
CA MET A 103 10.93 -1.54 -4.60
C MET A 103 10.69 -0.03 -4.43
N LEU A 104 11.51 0.79 -5.09
CA LEU A 104 11.44 2.24 -5.00
C LEU A 104 10.11 2.78 -5.54
N ILE A 105 9.71 2.36 -6.74
CA ILE A 105 8.47 2.84 -7.39
C ILE A 105 7.25 2.37 -6.61
N TRP A 106 7.23 1.11 -6.19
CA TRP A 106 6.13 0.58 -5.38
C TRP A 106 5.97 1.34 -4.06
N ARG A 107 7.07 1.65 -3.36
CA ARG A 107 7.04 2.45 -2.13
C ARG A 107 6.67 3.90 -2.37
N LEU A 108 7.16 4.52 -3.44
CA LEU A 108 6.79 5.88 -3.78
C LEU A 108 5.29 6.00 -4.03
N ALA A 109 4.72 5.06 -4.79
CA ALA A 109 3.31 5.04 -5.15
C ALA A 109 2.37 4.72 -3.98
N THR A 110 2.82 3.96 -2.96
CA THR A 110 1.92 3.45 -1.90
C THR A 110 2.22 3.98 -0.51
N HIS A 111 3.48 4.23 -0.17
CA HIS A 111 3.92 4.61 1.18
C HIS A 111 4.37 6.07 1.28
N PHE A 112 5.01 6.62 0.24
CA PHE A 112 5.55 7.98 0.36
C PHE A 112 4.56 9.07 -0.03
N ILE A 113 3.47 8.76 -0.75
CA ILE A 113 2.43 9.74 -1.09
C ILE A 113 1.84 10.37 0.18
N TYR A 114 1.50 9.58 1.21
CA TYR A 114 0.89 10.14 2.42
C TYR A 114 1.88 10.98 3.23
N LEU A 115 3.18 10.62 3.22
CA LEU A 115 4.21 11.43 3.86
C LEU A 115 4.36 12.78 3.16
N LEU A 116 4.36 12.79 1.83
CA LEU A 116 4.42 14.01 1.04
C LEU A 116 3.20 14.91 1.36
N LEU A 117 2.00 14.34 1.37
CA LEU A 117 0.79 15.08 1.74
C LEU A 117 0.84 15.61 3.18
N GLY A 118 1.36 14.82 4.12
CA GLY A 118 1.55 15.26 5.51
C GLY A 118 2.44 16.50 5.61
N VAL A 119 3.60 16.49 4.94
CA VAL A 119 4.53 17.63 4.92
C VAL A 119 3.90 18.89 4.31
N LEU A 120 3.02 18.74 3.32
CA LEU A 120 2.35 19.88 2.67
C LEU A 120 1.16 20.42 3.48
N VAL A 121 0.35 19.54 4.09
CA VAL A 121 -0.91 19.91 4.76
C VAL A 121 -0.68 20.38 6.20
N ILE A 122 0.19 19.70 6.96
CA ILE A 122 0.39 19.96 8.39
C ILE A 122 0.81 21.41 8.68
N PRO A 123 1.77 22.03 7.95
CA PRO A 123 2.18 23.40 8.24
C PRO A 123 1.05 24.42 8.05
N GLY A 124 0.24 24.23 7.01
CA GLY A 124 -0.91 25.09 6.72
C GLY A 124 -2.01 24.96 7.77
N TRP A 125 -2.32 23.74 8.17
CA TRP A 125 -3.27 23.47 9.24
C TRP A 125 -2.79 24.07 10.57
N LEU A 126 -1.53 23.82 10.97
CA LEU A 126 -0.97 24.30 12.24
C LEU A 126 -0.98 25.84 12.36
N ARG A 127 -0.72 26.55 11.26
CA ARG A 127 -0.80 28.02 11.21
C ARG A 127 -2.24 28.53 11.43
N ARG A 128 -3.24 27.79 10.95
CA ARG A 128 -4.65 28.14 11.12
C ARG A 128 -5.12 27.93 12.55
N THR A 129 -4.77 26.80 13.17
CA THR A 129 -5.19 26.46 14.53
C THR A 129 -4.48 27.31 15.59
N ARG A 130 -3.20 27.67 15.42
CA ARG A 130 -2.52 28.60 16.34
C ARG A 130 -3.07 30.02 16.36
N ARG A 131 -3.84 30.42 15.34
CA ARG A 131 -4.41 31.78 15.25
C ARG A 131 -5.82 31.85 15.86
N SER A 132 -6.40 30.71 16.24
CA SER A 132 -7.71 30.61 16.89
C SER A 132 -7.65 30.45 18.42
N GLU A 133 -6.43 30.43 18.98
CA GLU A 133 -6.17 30.66 20.42
C GLU A 133 -5.64 32.09 20.59
#